data_AF-A0A963HGQ4-F1
#
_entry.id   AF-A0A963HGQ4-F1
#
_cell.length_a   1.000
_cell.length_b   1.000
_cell.length_c   1.000
_cell.angle_alpha   90.00
_cell.angle_beta   90.00
_cell.angle_gamma   90.00
#
_symmetry.space_group_name_H-M   'P 1'
#
loop_
_entity.id
_entity.type
_entity.pdbx_description
1 polymer ?
#
loop_
_entity_poly.entity_id
_entity_poly.type
_entity_poly.pdbx_seq_one_letter_code
_entity_poly.pdbx_strand_id
1 'polypeptide(L)'
;MVTLALGALIGHYLLPPTELAAPLARVGDPIRDPALAMALQAAPSGVVLDAGGQRLEIRASFPAREGGFCREYTLGSTSGAGGGQQIGIACRTPADDANWQLAFSAGGEGDPNGYGTASDRLHEAADAFLGENVDGAPLDAERERALITRGWNAD
;
A
#
# COMPACT_ATOMS: atom_id res chain seq x y z
N MET A 1 9.64 -48.12 -45.46
CA MET A 1 9.69 -47.94 -44.00
C MET A 1 8.99 -46.64 -43.65
N VAL A 2 8.02 -46.79 -42.75
CA VAL A 2 7.27 -45.86 -41.88
C VAL A 2 7.61 -44.36 -41.89
N THR A 3 6.51 -43.59 -41.95
CA THR A 3 6.29 -42.15 -41.79
C THR A 3 6.55 -41.58 -40.38
N LEU A 4 6.67 -40.24 -40.30
CA LEU A 4 6.40 -39.32 -39.17
C LEU A 4 7.47 -39.14 -38.07
N ALA A 5 7.95 -37.90 -37.96
CA ALA A 5 8.03 -37.21 -36.67
C ALA A 5 7.62 -35.74 -36.89
N LEU A 6 6.34 -35.49 -36.62
CA LEU A 6 5.67 -34.20 -36.64
C LEU A 6 5.89 -33.51 -35.28
N GLY A 7 6.18 -32.20 -35.30
CA GLY A 7 5.72 -31.25 -34.27
C GLY A 7 6.41 -31.24 -32.90
N ALA A 8 7.33 -30.30 -32.72
CA ALA A 8 7.60 -29.71 -31.40
C ALA A 8 7.94 -28.22 -31.59
N LEU A 9 6.94 -27.43 -31.95
CA LEU A 9 6.99 -25.98 -31.96
C LEU A 9 5.64 -25.49 -31.46
N ILE A 10 5.67 -24.42 -30.66
CA ILE A 10 4.54 -23.70 -30.02
C ILE A 10 4.26 -24.18 -28.59
N GLY A 11 4.98 -23.57 -27.64
CA GLY A 11 4.62 -23.62 -26.23
C GLY A 11 5.37 -22.62 -25.36
N HIS A 12 5.78 -21.46 -25.89
CA HIS A 12 6.56 -20.46 -25.14
C HIS A 12 5.93 -19.06 -25.13
N TYR A 13 4.66 -18.92 -25.50
CA TYR A 13 4.05 -17.61 -25.77
C TYR A 13 2.79 -17.26 -24.97
N LEU A 14 2.63 -17.77 -23.75
CA LEU A 14 1.55 -17.34 -22.85
C LEU A 14 1.99 -17.38 -21.39
N LEU A 15 3.07 -16.67 -21.07
CA LEU A 15 3.15 -16.03 -19.76
C LEU A 15 2.68 -14.60 -20.00
N PRO A 16 1.49 -14.19 -19.52
CA PRO A 16 1.18 -12.77 -19.49
C PRO A 16 2.30 -12.08 -18.71
N PRO A 17 2.78 -10.90 -19.14
CA PRO A 17 3.71 -10.14 -18.32
C PRO A 17 3.05 -10.00 -16.95
N THR A 18 3.80 -10.36 -15.91
CA THR A 18 3.45 -9.98 -14.55
C THR A 18 3.43 -8.47 -14.56
N GLU A 19 2.27 -7.86 -14.83
CA GLU A 19 2.09 -6.43 -14.69
C GLU A 19 2.26 -6.16 -13.20
N LEU A 20 3.49 -5.84 -12.82
CA LEU A 20 3.77 -5.14 -11.58
C LEU A 20 2.86 -3.91 -11.65
N ALA A 21 1.77 -3.94 -10.89
CA ALA A 21 0.83 -2.84 -10.82
C ALA A 21 1.62 -1.55 -10.65
N ALA A 22 1.33 -0.55 -11.48
CA ALA A 22 2.08 0.70 -11.47
C ALA A 22 2.09 1.28 -10.04
N PRO A 23 3.24 1.83 -9.57
CA PRO A 23 3.32 2.40 -8.24
C PRO A 23 2.26 3.51 -8.06
N LEU A 24 1.45 3.40 -7.02
CA LEU A 24 0.30 4.31 -6.78
C LEU A 24 0.72 5.76 -6.51
N ALA A 25 1.96 5.99 -6.09
CA ALA A 25 2.59 7.31 -5.93
C ALA A 25 4.12 7.19 -5.85
N ARG A 26 4.83 8.33 -5.94
CA ARG A 26 6.26 8.44 -5.62
C ARG A 26 6.44 9.18 -4.30
N VAL A 27 7.49 8.84 -3.56
CA VAL A 27 7.78 9.53 -2.29
C VAL A 27 7.99 11.02 -2.56
N GLY A 28 7.32 11.86 -1.76
CA GLY A 28 7.26 13.31 -1.90
C GLY A 28 6.14 13.81 -2.82
N ASP A 29 5.46 12.93 -3.56
CA ASP A 29 4.33 13.33 -4.42
C ASP A 29 2.99 13.23 -3.68
N PRO A 30 2.02 14.10 -4.00
CA PRO A 30 0.63 13.92 -3.59
C PRO A 30 0.07 12.59 -4.07
N ILE A 31 -0.73 11.94 -3.22
CA ILE A 31 -1.49 10.75 -3.59
C ILE A 31 -2.57 11.16 -4.61
N ARG A 32 -2.45 10.64 -5.83
CA ARG A 32 -3.39 10.93 -6.94
C ARG A 32 -4.31 9.78 -7.27
N ASP A 33 -3.98 8.56 -6.85
CA ASP A 33 -4.87 7.43 -6.99
C ASP A 33 -6.16 7.68 -6.17
N PRO A 34 -7.34 7.69 -6.81
CA PRO A 34 -8.57 8.10 -6.14
C PRO A 34 -9.02 7.09 -5.08
N ALA A 35 -8.74 5.80 -5.27
CA ALA A 35 -9.12 4.77 -4.31
C ALA A 35 -8.26 4.87 -3.04
N LEU A 36 -6.95 5.03 -3.19
CA LEU A 36 -6.03 5.26 -2.07
C LEU A 36 -6.31 6.59 -1.37
N ALA A 37 -6.52 7.68 -2.13
CA ALA A 37 -6.85 8.98 -1.55
C ALA A 37 -8.14 8.94 -0.70
N MET A 38 -9.18 8.28 -1.21
CA MET A 38 -10.44 8.09 -0.48
C MET A 38 -10.27 7.22 0.76
N ALA A 39 -9.49 6.13 0.67
CA ALA A 39 -9.22 5.26 1.81
C ALA A 39 -8.45 6.00 2.92
N LEU A 40 -7.38 6.72 2.55
CA LEU A 40 -6.60 7.56 3.46
C LEU A 40 -7.47 8.67 4.09
N GLN A 41 -8.45 9.18 3.38
CA GLN A 41 -9.34 10.21 3.90
C GLN A 41 -10.43 9.66 4.83
N ALA A 42 -11.02 8.51 4.53
CA ALA A 42 -12.30 8.12 5.14
C ALA A 42 -12.36 6.72 5.76
N ALA A 43 -11.48 5.79 5.35
CA ALA A 43 -11.51 4.44 5.88
C ALA A 43 -10.88 4.40 7.28
N PRO A 44 -11.53 3.83 8.30
CA PRO A 44 -10.88 3.51 9.57
C PRO A 44 -9.75 2.49 9.40
N SER A 45 -8.80 2.48 10.34
CA SER A 45 -7.79 1.44 10.41
C SER A 45 -8.42 0.04 10.60
N GLY A 46 -7.78 -0.97 10.02
CA GLY A 46 -8.27 -2.36 9.94
C GLY A 46 -9.29 -2.62 8.83
N VAL A 47 -9.72 -1.61 8.08
CA VAL A 47 -10.61 -1.79 6.93
C VAL A 47 -9.82 -2.19 5.69
N VAL A 48 -10.33 -3.22 5.01
CA VAL A 48 -9.81 -3.75 3.75
C VAL A 48 -10.75 -3.37 2.61
N LEU A 49 -10.19 -2.87 1.52
CA LEU A 49 -10.88 -2.41 0.31
C LEU A 49 -10.27 -3.07 -0.93
N ASP A 50 -11.06 -3.20 -1.99
CA ASP A 50 -10.54 -3.47 -3.34
C ASP A 50 -10.33 -2.12 -4.05
N ALA A 51 -9.11 -1.90 -4.51
CA ALA A 51 -8.68 -0.73 -5.25
C ALA A 51 -8.11 -1.19 -6.61
N GLY A 52 -9.01 -1.42 -7.58
CA GLY A 52 -8.60 -1.73 -8.95
C GLY A 52 -7.86 -3.06 -9.10
N GLY A 53 -8.27 -4.10 -8.36
CA GLY A 53 -7.58 -5.41 -8.38
C GLY A 53 -6.43 -5.51 -7.39
N GLN A 54 -6.24 -4.50 -6.54
CA GLN A 54 -5.37 -4.54 -5.37
C GLN A 54 -6.20 -4.56 -4.09
N ARG A 55 -5.80 -5.40 -3.14
CA ARG A 55 -6.27 -5.37 -1.77
C ARG A 55 -5.55 -4.25 -1.04
N LEU A 56 -6.27 -3.20 -0.70
CA LEU A 56 -5.78 -2.07 0.10
C LEU A 56 -6.29 -2.21 1.53
N GLU A 57 -5.41 -2.14 2.51
CA GLU A 57 -5.77 -2.13 3.94
C GLU A 57 -5.11 -0.94 4.62
N ILE A 58 -5.91 -0.12 5.31
CA ILE A 58 -5.35 0.90 6.20
C ILE A 58 -5.00 0.24 7.52
N ARG A 59 -3.75 0.35 7.94
CA ARG A 59 -3.20 -0.38 9.09
C ARG A 59 -3.33 0.40 10.38
N ALA A 60 -2.87 1.64 10.35
CA ALA A 60 -2.80 2.50 11.52
C ALA A 60 -2.71 3.97 11.10
N SER A 61 -3.09 4.85 12.02
CA SER A 61 -2.91 6.30 11.92
C SER A 61 -2.06 6.80 13.07
N PHE A 62 -1.21 7.79 12.81
CA PHE A 62 -0.23 8.31 13.75
C PHE A 62 -0.24 9.84 13.72
N PRO A 63 -0.05 10.52 14.86
CA PRO A 63 0.34 11.93 14.85
C PRO A 63 1.75 12.06 14.26
N ALA A 64 1.95 13.00 13.33
CA ALA A 64 3.26 13.25 12.75
C ALA A 64 4.08 14.18 13.66
N ARG A 65 5.41 13.96 13.73
CA ARG A 65 6.31 14.76 14.57
C ARG A 65 6.35 16.24 14.16
N GLU A 66 6.22 16.52 12.87
CA GLU A 66 6.17 17.88 12.32
C GLU A 66 4.75 18.49 12.37
N GLY A 67 3.81 17.81 13.05
CA GLY A 67 2.40 18.16 13.06
C GLY A 67 1.64 17.54 11.89
N GLY A 68 0.31 17.47 12.03
CA GLY A 68 -0.54 16.71 11.10
C GLY A 68 -0.56 15.22 11.43
N PHE A 69 -0.76 14.37 10.43
CA PHE A 69 -1.00 12.94 10.61
C PHE A 69 -0.34 12.10 9.53
N CYS A 70 0.12 10.91 9.89
CA CYS A 70 0.57 9.87 8.95
C CYS A 70 -0.31 8.64 9.06
N ARG A 71 -0.53 7.94 7.94
CA ARG A 71 -1.29 6.69 7.89
C ARG A 71 -0.48 5.64 7.16
N GLU A 72 -0.35 4.48 7.78
CA GLU A 72 0.25 3.29 7.19
C GLU A 72 -0.83 2.48 6.46
N TYR A 73 -0.49 1.99 5.28
CA TYR A 73 -1.35 1.10 4.49
C TYR A 73 -0.54 -0.02 3.86
N THR A 74 -1.22 -1.12 3.55
CA THR A 74 -0.67 -2.21 2.74
C THR A 74 -1.44 -2.37 1.44
N LEU A 75 -0.71 -2.66 0.36
CA LEU A 75 -1.27 -3.10 -0.92
C LEU A 75 -0.82 -4.53 -1.20
N GLY A 76 -1.69 -5.34 -1.76
CA GLY A 76 -1.37 -6.66 -2.29
C GLY A 76 -2.28 -7.02 -3.46
N SER A 77 -1.92 -8.05 -4.23
CA SER A 77 -2.80 -8.52 -5.31
C SER A 77 -4.06 -9.21 -4.79
N THR A 78 -5.21 -8.99 -5.41
CA THR A 78 -6.44 -9.76 -5.12
C THR A 78 -6.47 -11.13 -5.80
N SER A 79 -5.61 -11.36 -6.81
CA SER A 79 -5.59 -12.59 -7.62
C SER A 79 -4.83 -13.76 -7.00
N GLY A 80 -4.30 -13.61 -5.78
CA GLY A 80 -3.82 -14.72 -4.94
C GLY A 80 -2.51 -15.42 -5.36
N ALA A 81 -1.97 -15.17 -6.56
CA ALA A 81 -0.74 -15.78 -7.03
C ALA A 81 0.36 -14.73 -7.26
N GLY A 82 1.44 -14.77 -6.46
CA GLY A 82 2.71 -14.10 -6.75
C GLY A 82 2.75 -12.57 -6.75
N GLY A 83 1.67 -11.89 -6.37
CA GLY A 83 1.68 -10.44 -6.24
C GLY A 83 2.43 -10.00 -4.99
N GLY A 84 3.54 -9.27 -5.15
CA GLY A 84 4.27 -8.68 -4.04
C GLY A 84 3.40 -7.81 -3.14
N GLN A 85 3.67 -7.82 -1.83
CA GLN A 85 3.05 -6.91 -0.88
C GLN A 85 3.87 -5.61 -0.81
N GLN A 86 3.17 -4.49 -0.73
CA GLN A 86 3.76 -3.17 -0.52
C GLN A 86 3.24 -2.58 0.78
N ILE A 87 4.13 -1.99 1.57
CA ILE A 87 3.81 -1.10 2.69
C ILE A 87 4.05 0.32 2.23
N GLY A 88 3.11 1.21 2.51
CA GLY A 88 3.26 2.64 2.29
C GLY A 88 2.83 3.45 3.50
N ILE A 89 3.44 4.62 3.68
CA ILE A 89 3.05 5.58 4.69
C ILE A 89 2.78 6.90 3.98
N ALA A 90 1.55 7.39 4.11
CA ALA A 90 1.16 8.68 3.58
C ALA A 90 0.98 9.67 4.73
N CYS A 91 1.56 10.85 4.61
CA CYS A 91 1.46 11.91 5.60
C CYS A 91 0.72 13.11 5.04
N ARG A 92 0.03 13.82 5.92
CA ARG A 92 -0.68 15.06 5.63
C ARG A 92 -0.28 16.08 6.66
N THR A 93 0.18 17.24 6.18
CA THR A 93 0.52 18.37 7.04
C THR A 93 -0.66 19.33 7.17
N PRO A 94 -0.69 20.20 8.19
CA PRO A 94 -1.70 21.26 8.30
C PRO A 94 -1.64 22.30 7.17
N ALA A 95 -0.48 22.44 6.50
CA ALA A 95 -0.28 23.38 5.40
C ALA A 95 -0.83 22.86 4.06
N ASP A 96 -1.06 21.55 3.95
CA ASP A 96 -1.59 20.93 2.75
C ASP A 96 -3.12 20.88 2.83
N ASP A 97 -3.77 21.75 2.04
CA ASP A 97 -5.21 21.98 1.90
C ASP A 97 -6.11 20.75 1.64
N ALA A 98 -5.57 19.54 1.64
CA ALA A 98 -6.22 18.28 2.07
C ALA A 98 -5.46 17.03 1.62
N ASN A 99 -4.38 17.21 0.88
CA ASN A 99 -3.80 16.12 0.13
C ASN A 99 -2.82 15.33 1.00
N TRP A 100 -3.08 14.04 1.07
CA TRP A 100 -2.09 13.08 1.53
C TRP A 100 -0.91 13.06 0.55
N GLN A 101 0.31 13.01 1.07
CA GLN A 101 1.54 12.86 0.31
C GLN A 101 2.19 11.54 0.67
N LEU A 102 2.77 10.83 -0.29
CA LEU A 102 3.49 9.60 0.00
C LEU A 102 4.82 9.94 0.68
N ALA A 103 5.01 9.50 1.92
CA ALA A 103 6.24 9.77 2.68
C ALA A 103 7.20 8.58 2.67
N PHE A 104 6.66 7.36 2.59
CA PHE A 104 7.43 6.12 2.54
C PHE A 104 6.72 5.09 1.67
N SER A 105 7.51 4.26 0.99
CA SER A 105 7.01 3.10 0.26
C SER A 105 8.09 2.03 0.16
N ALA A 106 7.74 0.81 0.53
CA ALA A 106 8.58 -0.37 0.36
C ALA A 106 7.75 -1.53 -0.19
N GLY A 107 8.21 -2.15 -1.27
CA GLY A 107 7.58 -3.33 -1.89
C GLY A 107 8.48 -4.55 -1.77
N GLY A 108 7.89 -5.72 -1.54
CA GLY A 108 8.56 -7.00 -1.68
C GLY A 108 8.34 -7.61 -3.06
N GLU A 109 9.32 -8.34 -3.57
CA GLU A 109 9.10 -9.26 -4.68
C GLU A 109 8.18 -10.38 -4.17
N GLY A 110 7.07 -10.64 -4.88
CA GLY A 110 6.13 -11.69 -4.49
C GLY A 110 6.75 -13.08 -4.61
N ASP A 111 6.44 -13.99 -3.68
CA ASP A 111 6.81 -15.40 -3.84
C ASP A 111 5.97 -16.02 -4.97
N PRO A 112 6.59 -16.51 -6.06
CA PRO A 112 5.86 -17.15 -7.16
C PRO A 112 5.09 -18.41 -6.73
N ASN A 113 5.34 -18.97 -5.55
CA ASN A 113 4.65 -20.15 -5.02
C ASN A 113 3.45 -19.84 -4.10
N GLY A 114 3.06 -18.57 -3.96
CA GLY A 114 1.85 -18.15 -3.25
C GLY A 114 2.09 -17.68 -1.81
N TYR A 115 1.16 -16.86 -1.32
CA TYR A 115 1.18 -16.12 -0.05
C TYR A 115 2.52 -15.48 0.30
N GLY A 116 2.81 -14.32 -0.31
CA GLY A 116 3.86 -13.44 0.18
C GLY A 116 3.40 -12.72 1.45
N THR A 117 3.94 -13.09 2.61
CA THR A 117 3.92 -12.19 3.77
C THR A 117 4.80 -10.99 3.46
N ALA A 118 4.43 -9.78 3.87
CA ALA A 118 5.36 -8.67 3.89
C ALA A 118 6.58 -9.15 4.67
N SER A 119 7.72 -9.24 3.98
CA SER A 119 8.92 -9.79 4.61
C SER A 119 9.25 -8.95 5.84
N ASP A 120 9.83 -9.56 6.88
CA ASP A 120 10.21 -8.85 8.11
C ASP A 120 11.02 -7.58 7.84
N ARG A 121 11.83 -7.57 6.77
CA ARG A 121 12.60 -6.40 6.32
C ARG A 121 11.73 -5.22 5.88
N LEU A 122 10.56 -5.46 5.29
CA LEU A 122 9.62 -4.39 4.91
C LEU A 122 9.00 -3.75 6.15
N HIS A 123 8.60 -4.59 7.12
CA HIS A 123 8.07 -4.12 8.39
C HIS A 123 9.12 -3.34 9.19
N GLU A 124 10.35 -3.86 9.28
CA GLU A 124 11.46 -3.17 9.94
C GLU A 124 11.75 -1.80 9.31
N ALA A 125 11.73 -1.70 7.98
CA ALA A 125 11.92 -0.42 7.29
C ALA A 125 10.77 0.58 7.55
N ALA A 126 9.53 0.10 7.59
CA ALA A 126 8.37 0.93 7.92
C ALA A 126 8.41 1.39 9.39
N ASP A 127 8.73 0.49 10.32
CA ASP A 127 8.87 0.79 11.75
C ASP A 127 9.99 1.79 12.01
N ALA A 128 11.13 1.66 11.32
CA ALA A 128 12.22 2.62 11.38
C ALA A 128 11.78 4.02 10.92
N PHE A 129 11.08 4.10 9.78
CA PHE A 129 10.52 5.36 9.32
C PHE A 129 9.55 5.97 10.34
N LEU A 130 8.62 5.18 10.88
CA LEU A 130 7.66 5.64 11.88
C LEU A 130 8.38 6.15 13.14
N GLY A 131 9.36 5.41 13.65
CA GLY A 131 10.13 5.80 14.84
C GLY A 131 10.84 7.16 14.73
N GLU A 132 11.26 7.53 13.51
CA GLU A 132 11.89 8.82 13.22
C GLU A 132 10.87 9.96 12.99
N ASN A 133 9.71 9.65 12.40
CA ASN A 133 8.83 10.66 11.81
C ASN A 133 7.49 10.87 12.54
N VAL A 134 7.08 9.98 13.44
CA VAL A 134 5.82 10.13 14.21
C VAL A 134 6.06 10.55 15.65
N ASP A 135 5.01 11.05 16.30
CA ASP A 135 5.02 11.48 17.71
C ASP A 135 4.22 10.52 18.60
N GLY A 136 4.85 9.41 18.96
CA GLY A 136 4.28 8.45 19.90
C GLY A 136 3.54 7.29 19.23
N ALA A 137 2.53 6.77 19.92
CA ALA A 137 1.85 5.53 19.56
C ALA A 137 0.80 5.74 18.44
N PRO A 138 0.40 4.66 17.74
CA PRO A 138 -0.78 4.69 16.88
C PRO A 138 -1.99 5.26 17.61
N LEU A 139 -2.82 6.02 16.89
CA LEU A 139 -4.09 6.52 17.38
C LEU A 139 -5.02 5.35 17.73
N ASP A 140 -5.75 5.49 18.84
CA ASP A 140 -6.86 4.58 19.11
C ASP A 140 -8.02 4.83 18.13
N ALA A 141 -8.93 3.84 18.08
CA ALA A 141 -10.04 3.85 17.14
C ALA A 141 -11.05 5.00 17.39
N GLU A 142 -11.14 5.54 18.61
CA GLU A 142 -12.05 6.64 18.92
C GLU A 142 -11.49 7.96 18.39
N ARG A 143 -10.22 8.24 18.71
CA ARG A 143 -9.49 9.42 18.26
C ARG A 143 -9.39 9.46 16.74
N GLU A 144 -9.08 8.32 16.11
CA GLU A 144 -9.03 8.21 14.65
C GLU A 144 -10.38 8.54 14.01
N ARG A 145 -11.48 7.96 14.52
CA ARG A 145 -12.82 8.19 13.98
C ARG A 145 -13.26 9.64 14.12
N ALA A 146 -12.90 10.29 15.23
CA ALA A 146 -13.16 11.71 15.44
C ALA A 146 -12.39 12.58 14.42
N LEU A 147 -11.14 12.24 14.11
CA LEU A 147 -10.37 12.93 13.07
C LEU A 147 -10.96 12.71 11.68
N ILE A 148 -11.31 11.48 11.31
CA ILE A 148 -11.96 11.16 10.04
C ILE A 148 -13.24 11.98 9.86
N THR A 149 -14.10 12.02 10.88
CA THR A 149 -15.37 12.76 10.86
C THR A 149 -15.17 14.26 10.63
N ARG A 150 -14.06 14.81 11.13
CA ARG A 150 -13.69 16.22 11.00
C ARG A 150 -12.78 16.50 9.80
N GLY A 151 -12.55 15.52 8.94
CA GLY A 151 -11.73 15.66 7.74
C GLY A 151 -10.23 15.79 8.00
N TRP A 152 -9.74 15.24 9.11
CA TRP A 152 -8.35 15.30 9.60
C TRP A 152 -7.87 16.69 10.05
N ASN A 153 -8.80 17.55 10.46
CA ASN A 153 -8.45 18.78 11.15
C ASN A 153 -8.10 18.47 12.62
N ALA A 154 -6.99 19.04 13.09
CA ALA A 154 -6.66 19.06 14.52
C ALA A 154 -7.72 19.86 15.30
N ASP A 155 -7.83 19.58 16.60
CA ASP A 155 -8.73 20.31 17.52
C ASP A 155 -8.30 21.78 17.66
#